data_AF-D3R2R7-F1
#
_entry.id   AF-D3R2R7-F1
#
_cell.length_a   1.000
_cell.length_b   1.000
_cell.length_c   1.000
_cell.angle_alpha   90.00
_cell.angle_beta   90.00
_cell.angle_gamma   90.00
#
_symmetry.space_group_name_H-M   'P 1'
#
loop_
_entity.id
_entity.type
_entity.pdbx_description
1 polymer ?
#
loop_
_entity_poly.entity_id
_entity_poly.type
_entity_poly.pdbx_seq_one_letter_code
_entity_poly.pdbx_strand_id
1 'polypeptide(L)'
;MYSFLQRLAGTNQSYHIDFRKSNVEYIKMEEQKMSNTKSGLSVKELIVTGVFSAIIFICISLSGGVFAMMPALTFYYPVGAALLAGPVYLLMVAKVPKKGPIFIASALMAIFCFVTGMHIGMTIGYLIGGVLAEIVAHTANYKSKKMNILSYVFFCLGGTGTYIAYFINPQTWVNTMLEKGTTQEYLDSMLASTSWIVLVTMLIGTIVIALLSGFVGSKLLKKQFEKAGITA
;
A
#
# COMPACT_ATOMS: atom_id res chain seq x y z
N MET A 1 -0.58 -12.47 -76.35
CA MET A 1 0.25 -13.12 -75.30
C MET A 1 1.55 -12.37 -75.03
N TYR A 2 2.27 -11.89 -76.06
CA TYR A 2 3.50 -11.08 -75.89
C TYR A 2 3.30 -9.70 -75.23
N SER A 3 2.15 -9.06 -75.42
CA SER A 3 1.84 -7.74 -74.82
C SER A 3 1.53 -7.77 -73.32
N PHE A 4 1.24 -8.95 -72.75
CA PHE A 4 0.99 -9.11 -71.31
C PHE A 4 2.29 -9.34 -70.52
N LEU A 5 3.30 -9.96 -71.14
CA LEU A 5 4.61 -10.22 -70.52
C LEU A 5 5.51 -8.98 -70.45
N GLN A 6 5.34 -8.00 -71.35
CA GLN A 6 6.07 -6.72 -71.24
C GLN A 6 5.58 -5.82 -70.10
N ARG A 7 4.34 -6.03 -69.60
CA ARG A 7 3.77 -5.22 -68.52
C ARG A 7 4.28 -5.63 -67.13
N LEU A 8 4.91 -6.79 -67.00
CA LEU A 8 5.58 -7.26 -65.78
C LEU A 8 7.07 -6.90 -65.73
N ALA A 9 7.66 -6.44 -66.84
CA ALA A 9 9.08 -6.07 -66.93
C ALA A 9 9.35 -4.56 -66.71
N GLY A 10 8.32 -3.77 -66.42
CA GLY A 10 8.36 -2.30 -66.51
C GLY A 10 8.40 -1.51 -65.20
N THR A 11 8.52 -2.14 -64.03
CA THR A 11 8.64 -1.41 -62.76
C THR A 11 9.87 -1.88 -62.01
N ASN A 12 11.02 -1.33 -62.41
CA ASN A 12 12.26 -1.42 -61.64
C ASN A 12 12.15 -0.49 -60.42
N GLN A 13 11.27 -0.83 -59.49
CA GLN A 13 11.25 -0.20 -58.18
C GLN A 13 12.22 -1.00 -57.33
N SER A 14 13.47 -0.54 -57.30
CA SER A 14 14.49 -1.06 -56.41
C SER A 14 13.99 -0.90 -54.97
N TYR A 15 13.43 -1.98 -54.42
CA TYR A 15 13.14 -2.08 -53.00
C TYR A 15 14.48 -2.16 -52.27
N HIS A 16 15.12 -1.01 -52.04
CA HIS A 16 16.16 -0.88 -51.03
C HIS A 16 15.49 -1.10 -49.67
N ILE A 17 15.33 -2.37 -49.29
CA ILE A 17 15.07 -2.75 -47.92
C ILE A 17 16.32 -2.33 -47.15
N ASP A 18 16.24 -1.23 -46.43
CA ASP A 18 17.28 -0.83 -45.49
C ASP A 18 17.26 -1.82 -44.32
N PHE A 19 17.96 -2.95 -44.50
CA PHE A 19 18.11 -4.02 -43.51
C PHE A 19 18.67 -3.48 -42.18
N ARG A 20 19.39 -2.35 -42.19
CA ARG A 20 19.89 -1.71 -40.98
C ARG A 20 18.74 -1.05 -40.22
N LYS A 21 17.85 -0.35 -40.92
CA LYS A 21 16.67 0.31 -40.31
C LYS A 21 15.64 -0.69 -39.80
N SER A 22 15.37 -1.76 -40.56
CA SER A 22 14.46 -2.82 -40.09
C SER A 22 15.04 -3.55 -38.88
N ASN A 23 16.33 -3.92 -38.88
CA ASN A 23 16.97 -4.53 -37.71
C ASN A 23 16.96 -3.61 -36.48
N VAL A 24 17.14 -2.30 -36.65
CA VAL A 24 17.04 -1.35 -35.52
C VAL A 24 15.60 -1.25 -34.98
N GLU A 25 14.58 -1.32 -35.83
CA GLU A 25 13.18 -1.39 -35.39
C GLU A 25 12.85 -2.73 -34.73
N TYR A 26 13.34 -3.85 -35.26
CA TYR A 26 13.21 -5.17 -34.62
C TYR A 26 13.91 -5.22 -33.27
N ILE A 27 15.13 -4.67 -33.15
CA ILE A 27 15.86 -4.57 -31.88
C ILE A 27 15.11 -3.67 -30.91
N LYS A 28 14.57 -2.52 -31.34
CA LYS A 28 13.73 -1.67 -30.48
C LYS A 28 12.44 -2.36 -30.05
N MET A 29 11.82 -3.16 -30.93
CA MET A 29 10.63 -3.95 -30.60
C MET A 29 10.93 -5.11 -29.64
N GLU A 30 12.07 -5.78 -29.80
CA GLU A 30 12.58 -6.81 -28.87
C GLU A 30 13.00 -6.20 -27.52
N GLU A 31 13.71 -5.07 -27.50
CA GLU A 31 14.04 -4.31 -26.30
C GLU A 31 12.76 -3.81 -25.60
N GLN A 32 11.76 -3.35 -26.35
CA GLN A 32 10.45 -3.02 -25.79
C GLN A 32 9.74 -4.25 -25.23
N LYS A 33 9.80 -5.41 -25.91
CA LYS A 33 9.24 -6.67 -25.39
C LYS A 33 9.95 -7.13 -24.10
N MET A 34 11.28 -7.07 -24.07
CA MET A 34 12.11 -7.41 -22.90
C MET A 34 11.92 -6.43 -21.73
N SER A 35 11.75 -5.14 -22.04
CA SER A 35 11.41 -4.08 -21.07
C SER A 35 10.03 -4.31 -20.46
N ASN A 36 9.06 -4.75 -21.26
CA ASN A 36 7.69 -5.04 -20.81
C ASN A 36 7.58 -6.34 -19.98
N THR A 37 8.61 -7.20 -19.99
CA THR A 37 8.76 -8.36 -19.09
C THR A 37 9.48 -8.05 -17.78
N LYS A 38 9.74 -6.78 -17.44
CA LYS A 38 10.17 -6.44 -16.07
C LYS A 38 8.97 -6.54 -15.13
N SER A 39 8.77 -7.72 -14.56
CA SER A 39 7.79 -8.03 -13.51
C SER A 39 8.07 -7.33 -12.16
N GLY A 40 8.87 -6.26 -12.16
CA GLY A 40 9.33 -5.54 -10.97
C GLY A 40 9.04 -4.04 -11.06
N LEU A 41 9.09 -3.38 -9.90
CA LEU A 41 8.94 -1.93 -9.78
C LEU A 41 10.14 -1.23 -10.43
N SER A 42 9.87 -0.22 -11.28
CA SER A 42 10.91 0.69 -11.74
C SER A 42 11.41 1.58 -10.60
N VAL A 43 12.62 2.14 -10.73
CA VAL A 43 13.18 3.08 -9.74
C VAL A 43 12.22 4.25 -9.47
N LYS A 44 11.60 4.78 -10.53
CA LYS A 44 10.59 5.85 -10.41
C LYS A 44 9.39 5.42 -9.56
N GLU A 45 8.87 4.22 -9.78
CA GLU A 45 7.74 3.69 -9.02
C GLU A 45 8.12 3.38 -7.56
N LEU A 46 9.36 2.96 -7.31
CA LEU A 46 9.89 2.77 -5.97
C LEU A 46 9.99 4.11 -5.21
N ILE A 47 10.48 5.17 -5.87
CA ILE A 47 10.53 6.53 -5.30
C ILE A 47 9.12 7.01 -4.97
N VAL A 48 8.17 6.85 -5.90
CA VAL A 48 6.76 7.22 -5.67
C VAL A 48 6.18 6.46 -4.48
N THR A 49 6.40 5.15 -4.41
CA THR A 49 5.98 4.31 -3.27
C THR A 49 6.57 4.81 -1.95
N GLY A 50 7.86 5.14 -1.91
CA GLY A 50 8.53 5.67 -0.73
C GLY A 50 7.94 7.00 -0.27
N VAL A 51 7.70 7.93 -1.19
CA VAL A 51 7.06 9.23 -0.88
C VAL A 51 5.66 9.03 -0.31
N PHE A 52 4.82 8.21 -0.96
CA PHE A 52 3.49 7.92 -0.44
C PHE A 52 3.52 7.22 0.92
N SER A 53 4.48 6.32 1.14
CA SER A 53 4.67 5.65 2.44
C SER A 53 5.00 6.64 3.55
N ALA A 54 5.85 7.63 3.28
CA ALA A 54 6.15 8.70 4.23
C ALA A 54 4.91 9.55 4.55
N ILE A 55 4.09 9.87 3.54
CA ILE A 55 2.83 10.61 3.76
C ILE A 55 1.84 9.76 4.56
N ILE A 56 1.69 8.47 4.25
CA ILE A 56 0.85 7.53 5.01
C ILE A 56 1.30 7.50 6.47
N PHE A 57 2.61 7.45 6.71
CA PHE A 57 3.18 7.48 8.05
C PHE A 57 2.83 8.76 8.81
N ILE A 58 2.93 9.93 8.16
CA ILE A 58 2.52 11.20 8.77
C ILE A 58 1.02 11.18 9.09
N CYS A 59 0.17 10.72 8.17
CA CYS A 59 -1.27 10.59 8.40
C CYS A 59 -1.59 9.68 9.59
N ILE A 60 -0.93 8.51 9.68
CA ILE A 60 -1.07 7.56 10.78
C ILE A 60 -0.61 8.19 12.10
N SER A 61 0.52 8.89 12.09
CA SER A 61 1.09 9.51 13.29
C SER A 61 0.21 10.66 13.81
N LEU A 62 -0.30 11.50 12.92
CA LEU A 62 -1.17 12.63 13.32
C LEU A 62 -2.53 12.16 13.84
N SER A 63 -3.10 11.12 13.25
CA SER A 63 -4.44 10.64 13.62
C SER A 63 -4.42 9.61 14.74
N GLY A 64 -3.54 8.61 14.67
CA GLY A 64 -3.37 7.57 15.68
C GLY A 64 -2.55 8.03 16.88
N GLY A 65 -1.52 8.86 16.67
CA GLY A 65 -0.62 9.30 17.75
C GLY A 65 -1.34 10.03 18.88
N VAL A 66 -2.40 10.78 18.59
CA VAL A 66 -3.25 11.42 19.60
C VAL A 66 -3.85 10.39 20.57
N PHE A 67 -4.26 9.22 20.07
CA PHE A 67 -4.79 8.15 20.92
C PHE A 67 -3.68 7.50 21.77
N ALA A 68 -2.47 7.35 21.23
CA ALA A 68 -1.34 6.79 21.98
C ALA A 68 -0.85 7.70 23.12
N MET A 69 -1.04 9.02 23.01
CA MET A 69 -0.69 9.97 24.07
C MET A 69 -1.62 9.88 25.28
N MET A 70 -2.85 9.40 25.11
CA MET A 70 -3.83 9.23 26.19
C MET A 70 -3.93 7.74 26.59
N PRO A 71 -3.41 7.33 27.77
CA PRO A 71 -3.34 5.93 28.19
C PRO A 71 -4.67 5.16 28.05
N ALA A 72 -5.78 5.80 28.42
CA ALA A 72 -7.13 5.21 28.35
C ALA A 72 -7.61 4.92 26.93
N LEU A 73 -7.05 5.61 25.93
CA LEU A 73 -7.42 5.51 24.52
C LEU A 73 -6.37 4.79 23.67
N THR A 74 -5.23 4.42 24.23
CA THR A 74 -4.10 3.84 23.49
C THR A 74 -4.48 2.61 22.68
N PHE A 75 -5.38 1.75 23.17
CA PHE A 75 -5.89 0.59 22.40
C PHE A 75 -6.61 1.00 21.12
N TYR A 76 -7.17 2.21 21.04
CA TYR A 76 -7.85 2.73 19.85
C TYR A 76 -6.91 3.43 18.87
N TYR A 77 -5.59 3.40 19.10
CA TYR A 77 -4.59 3.88 18.14
C TYR A 77 -4.85 3.38 16.70
N PRO A 78 -5.13 2.09 16.44
CA PRO A 78 -5.35 1.60 15.08
C PRO A 78 -6.63 2.17 14.45
N VAL A 79 -7.63 2.52 15.27
CA VAL A 79 -8.85 3.20 14.82
C VAL A 79 -8.53 4.62 14.36
N GLY A 80 -7.78 5.37 15.16
CA GLY A 80 -7.32 6.71 14.80
C GLY A 80 -6.44 6.69 13.55
N ALA A 81 -5.44 5.81 13.51
CA ALA A 81 -4.48 5.66 12.41
C ALA A 81 -5.14 5.41 11.04
N ALA A 82 -6.27 4.69 11.03
CA ALA A 82 -7.03 4.39 9.82
C ALA A 82 -7.79 5.60 9.24
N LEU A 83 -7.92 6.71 9.99
CA LEU A 83 -8.79 7.81 9.60
C LEU A 83 -8.23 8.61 8.43
N LEU A 84 -6.97 9.04 8.49
CA LEU A 84 -6.38 9.97 7.53
C LEU A 84 -5.63 9.29 6.38
N ALA A 85 -5.16 8.06 6.57
CA ALA A 85 -4.27 7.41 5.61
C ALA A 85 -5.00 6.82 4.38
N GLY A 86 -6.32 6.63 4.41
CA GLY A 86 -7.08 5.99 3.33
C GLY A 86 -6.96 6.67 1.96
N PRO A 87 -7.18 7.99 1.84
CA PRO A 87 -7.01 8.70 0.56
C PRO A 87 -5.59 8.56 -0.01
N VAL A 88 -4.57 8.68 0.84
CA VAL A 88 -3.15 8.61 0.44
C VAL A 88 -2.78 7.20 0.00
N TYR A 89 -3.24 6.19 0.74
CA TYR A 89 -3.06 4.79 0.39
C TYR A 89 -3.68 4.46 -0.97
N LEU A 90 -4.93 4.86 -1.21
CA LEU A 90 -5.60 4.61 -2.48
C LEU A 90 -4.96 5.38 -3.65
N LEU A 91 -4.45 6.59 -3.39
CA LEU A 91 -3.65 7.36 -4.35
C LEU A 91 -2.37 6.60 -4.75
N MET A 92 -1.66 6.03 -3.78
CA MET A 92 -0.47 5.23 -4.03
C MET A 92 -0.78 4.04 -4.94
N VAL A 93 -1.82 3.26 -4.60
CA VAL A 93 -2.23 2.10 -5.40
C VAL A 93 -2.68 2.50 -6.81
N ALA A 94 -3.37 3.64 -6.95
CA ALA A 94 -3.76 4.16 -8.26
C ALA A 94 -2.56 4.66 -9.10
N LYS A 95 -1.52 5.20 -8.45
CA LYS A 95 -0.31 5.68 -9.12
C LYS A 95 0.64 4.55 -9.50
N VAL A 96 0.68 3.48 -8.71
CA VAL A 96 1.53 2.32 -8.94
C VAL A 96 0.68 1.03 -8.84
N PRO A 97 -0.14 0.72 -9.86
CA PRO A 97 -1.03 -0.45 -9.85
C PRO A 97 -0.26 -1.74 -10.20
N LYS A 98 0.78 -2.04 -9.41
CA LYS A 98 1.68 -3.19 -9.56
C LYS A 98 1.84 -3.90 -8.22
N LYS A 99 2.42 -5.11 -8.24
CA LYS A 99 2.77 -5.84 -7.02
C LYS A 99 3.97 -5.20 -6.31
N GLY A 100 3.84 -5.02 -4.99
CA GLY A 100 4.92 -4.58 -4.10
C GLY A 100 4.70 -3.26 -3.36
N PRO A 101 4.05 -2.21 -3.91
CA PRO A 101 3.93 -0.92 -3.22
C PRO A 101 3.26 -1.01 -1.85
N ILE A 102 2.24 -1.85 -1.71
CA ILE A 102 1.50 -2.00 -0.45
C ILE A 102 2.38 -2.69 0.59
N PHE A 103 3.05 -3.78 0.20
CA PHE A 103 3.99 -4.47 1.07
C PHE A 103 5.20 -3.61 1.45
N ILE A 104 5.77 -2.84 0.52
CA ILE A 104 6.88 -1.91 0.79
C ILE A 104 6.45 -0.85 1.78
N ALA A 105 5.28 -0.22 1.59
CA ALA A 105 4.76 0.77 2.53
C ALA A 105 4.58 0.18 3.94
N SER A 106 4.10 -1.05 4.01
CA SER A 106 3.92 -1.76 5.27
C SER A 106 5.25 -2.18 5.92
N ALA A 107 6.23 -2.62 5.13
CA ALA A 107 7.55 -2.96 5.60
C ALA A 107 8.29 -1.72 6.14
N LEU A 108 8.18 -0.57 5.47
CA LEU A 108 8.70 0.69 5.97
C LEU A 108 8.08 1.06 7.32
N MET A 109 6.77 0.84 7.49
CA MET A 109 6.09 1.02 8.77
C MET A 109 6.61 0.06 9.84
N ALA A 110 6.80 -1.21 9.50
CA ALA A 110 7.31 -2.23 10.40
C ALA A 110 8.73 -1.91 10.88
N ILE A 111 9.61 -1.46 9.96
CA ILE A 111 10.97 -0.97 10.27
C ILE A 111 10.89 0.24 11.19
N PHE A 112 10.02 1.21 10.90
CA PHE A 112 9.84 2.38 11.76
C PHE A 112 9.41 1.99 13.18
N CYS A 113 8.38 1.13 13.31
CA CYS A 113 7.91 0.65 14.61
C CYS A 113 9.02 -0.10 15.37
N PHE A 114 9.84 -0.87 14.67
CA PHE A 114 10.96 -1.59 15.27
C PHE A 114 12.03 -0.63 15.80
N VAL A 115 12.43 0.36 14.98
CA VAL A 115 13.47 1.34 15.31
C VAL A 115 13.04 2.29 16.42
N THR A 116 11.76 2.69 16.45
CA THR A 116 11.21 3.55 17.51
C THR A 116 10.99 2.84 18.83
N GLY A 117 11.32 1.54 18.91
CA GLY A 117 11.25 0.78 20.14
C GLY A 117 9.84 0.33 20.53
N MET A 118 8.85 0.43 19.62
CA MET A 118 7.51 -0.11 19.85
C MET A 118 7.54 -1.63 20.12
N HIS A 119 6.46 -2.17 20.66
CA HIS A 119 6.34 -3.61 20.86
C HIS A 119 6.44 -4.37 19.52
N ILE A 120 7.21 -5.47 19.50
CA ILE A 120 7.48 -6.26 18.29
C ILE A 120 6.21 -6.78 17.60
N GLY A 121 5.14 -6.99 18.37
CA GLY A 121 3.83 -7.37 17.84
C GLY A 121 3.29 -6.39 16.81
N MET A 122 3.61 -5.09 16.91
CA MET A 122 3.20 -4.10 15.91
C MET A 122 3.97 -4.27 14.59
N THR A 123 5.27 -4.54 14.66
CA THR A 123 6.12 -4.84 13.49
C THR A 123 5.61 -6.08 12.76
N ILE A 124 5.37 -7.17 13.49
CA ILE A 124 4.82 -8.41 12.92
C ILE A 124 3.43 -8.16 12.34
N GLY A 125 2.59 -7.43 13.07
CA GLY A 125 1.25 -7.05 12.63
C GLY A 125 1.27 -6.32 11.30
N TYR A 126 2.11 -5.29 11.14
CA TYR A 126 2.26 -4.60 9.86
C TYR A 126 2.74 -5.55 8.77
N LEU A 127 3.79 -6.34 8.97
CA LEU A 127 4.27 -7.28 7.95
C LEU A 127 3.16 -8.24 7.46
N ILE A 128 2.41 -8.84 8.38
CA ILE A 128 1.29 -9.73 8.04
C ILE A 128 0.18 -8.96 7.34
N GLY A 129 -0.24 -7.82 7.90
CA GLY A 129 -1.30 -6.98 7.33
C GLY A 129 -0.94 -6.46 5.94
N GLY A 130 0.32 -6.13 5.70
CA GLY A 130 0.86 -5.72 4.41
C GLY A 130 0.85 -6.84 3.37
N VAL A 131 1.23 -8.07 3.75
CA VAL A 131 1.13 -9.25 2.88
C VAL A 131 -0.32 -9.53 2.52
N LEU A 132 -1.22 -9.54 3.51
CA LEU A 132 -2.65 -9.76 3.29
C LEU A 132 -3.26 -8.69 2.40
N ALA A 133 -2.93 -7.41 2.66
CA ALA A 133 -3.35 -6.29 1.84
C ALA A 133 -2.87 -6.44 0.38
N GLU A 134 -1.58 -6.73 0.19
CA GLU A 134 -1.01 -6.95 -1.14
C GLU A 134 -1.74 -8.08 -1.89
N ILE A 135 -2.01 -9.22 -1.24
CA ILE A 135 -2.76 -10.32 -1.83
C ILE A 135 -4.16 -9.86 -2.24
N VAL A 136 -4.88 -9.17 -1.36
CA VAL A 136 -6.25 -8.71 -1.60
C VAL A 136 -6.30 -7.73 -2.78
N ALA A 137 -5.41 -6.74 -2.84
CA ALA A 137 -5.34 -5.82 -3.97
C ALA A 137 -4.94 -6.54 -5.27
N HIS A 138 -4.04 -7.52 -5.18
CA HIS A 138 -3.59 -8.30 -6.31
C HIS A 138 -4.70 -9.13 -6.96
N THR A 139 -5.66 -9.67 -6.18
CA THR A 139 -6.79 -10.45 -6.72
C THR A 139 -7.60 -9.73 -7.79
N ALA A 140 -7.64 -8.40 -7.75
CA ALA A 140 -8.30 -7.56 -8.75
C ALA A 140 -7.32 -6.71 -9.58
N ASN A 141 -6.06 -7.14 -9.65
CA ASN A 141 -4.98 -6.46 -10.37
C ASN A 141 -4.88 -4.97 -10.02
N TYR A 142 -5.15 -4.59 -8.77
CA TYR A 142 -5.13 -3.20 -8.28
C TYR A 142 -6.15 -2.25 -8.96
N LYS A 143 -7.05 -2.76 -9.81
CA LYS A 143 -8.00 -1.94 -10.59
C LYS A 143 -9.35 -1.75 -9.88
N SER A 144 -9.74 -2.69 -9.02
CA SER A 144 -11.03 -2.61 -8.32
C SER A 144 -10.97 -1.70 -7.10
N LYS A 145 -11.78 -0.64 -7.11
CA LYS A 145 -11.92 0.28 -5.95
C LYS A 145 -12.31 -0.47 -4.67
N LYS A 146 -13.23 -1.43 -4.78
CA LYS A 146 -13.70 -2.21 -3.62
C LYS A 146 -12.58 -3.07 -3.03
N MET A 147 -11.79 -3.73 -3.88
CA MET A 147 -10.67 -4.56 -3.42
C MET A 147 -9.52 -3.72 -2.87
N ASN A 148 -9.28 -2.54 -3.44
CA ASN A 148 -8.25 -1.63 -2.92
C ASN A 148 -8.66 -1.05 -1.55
N ILE A 149 -9.96 -0.78 -1.32
CA ILE A 149 -10.47 -0.39 0.00
C ILE A 149 -10.35 -1.56 0.98
N LEU A 150 -10.70 -2.79 0.57
CA LEU A 150 -10.56 -3.97 1.43
C LEU A 150 -9.09 -4.25 1.78
N SER A 151 -8.18 -4.06 0.82
CA SER A 151 -6.74 -4.11 1.03
C SER A 151 -6.29 -3.08 2.06
N TYR A 152 -6.83 -1.86 2.01
CA TYR A 152 -6.55 -0.85 3.03
C TYR A 152 -7.00 -1.28 4.43
N VAL A 153 -8.12 -1.99 4.58
CA VAL A 153 -8.56 -2.55 5.87
C VAL A 153 -7.50 -3.51 6.44
N PHE A 154 -7.00 -4.45 5.64
CA PHE A 154 -5.95 -5.37 6.10
C PHE A 154 -4.64 -4.65 6.45
N PHE A 155 -4.29 -3.62 5.69
CA PHE A 155 -3.15 -2.76 6.00
C PHE A 155 -3.31 -2.08 7.37
N CYS A 156 -4.49 -1.51 7.66
CA CYS A 156 -4.79 -0.87 8.94
C CYS A 156 -4.85 -1.85 10.12
N LEU A 157 -5.38 -3.06 9.89
CA LEU A 157 -5.38 -4.13 10.90
C LEU A 157 -3.96 -4.52 11.31
N GLY A 158 -2.95 -4.30 10.47
CA GLY A 158 -1.54 -4.50 10.86
C GLY A 158 -1.12 -3.68 12.08
N GLY A 159 -1.67 -2.48 12.26
CA GLY A 159 -1.41 -1.64 13.44
C GLY A 159 -1.96 -2.22 14.76
N THR A 160 -2.83 -3.23 14.70
CA THR A 160 -3.43 -3.86 15.89
C THR A 160 -2.51 -4.89 16.56
N GLY A 161 -1.42 -5.29 15.90
CA GLY A 161 -0.62 -6.46 16.31
C GLY A 161 -0.03 -6.37 17.73
N THR A 162 0.36 -5.17 18.20
CA THR A 162 0.82 -5.00 19.58
C THR A 162 -0.29 -5.27 20.61
N TYR A 163 -1.50 -4.80 20.34
CA TYR A 163 -2.63 -4.99 21.24
C TYR A 163 -3.11 -6.43 21.24
N ILE A 164 -3.11 -7.09 20.08
CA ILE A 164 -3.38 -8.53 20.01
C ILE A 164 -2.36 -9.32 20.84
N ALA A 165 -1.07 -8.99 20.74
CA ALA A 165 -0.03 -9.63 21.56
C ALA A 165 -0.26 -9.41 23.07
N TYR A 166 -0.72 -8.21 23.45
CA TYR A 166 -1.15 -7.95 24.82
C TYR A 166 -2.28 -8.89 25.26
N PHE A 167 -3.35 -9.05 24.47
CA PHE A 167 -4.47 -9.92 24.84
C PHE A 167 -4.11 -11.42 24.86
N ILE A 168 -3.05 -11.83 24.16
CA ILE A 168 -2.54 -13.22 24.21
C ILE A 168 -1.73 -13.45 25.49
N ASN A 169 -0.82 -12.53 25.84
CA ASN A 169 -0.02 -12.63 27.05
C ASN A 169 0.24 -11.24 27.66
N PRO A 170 -0.68 -10.76 28.53
CA PRO A 170 -0.59 -9.42 29.12
C PRO A 170 0.69 -9.23 29.94
N GLN A 171 1.10 -10.24 30.71
CA GLN A 171 2.25 -10.15 31.61
C GLN A 171 3.55 -9.94 30.85
N THR A 172 3.81 -10.77 29.83
CA THR A 172 5.01 -10.62 29.00
C THR A 172 5.01 -9.30 28.25
N TRP A 173 3.84 -8.86 27.75
CA TRP A 173 3.72 -7.59 27.05
C TRP A 173 4.03 -6.41 27.97
N VAL A 174 3.46 -6.36 29.18
CA VAL A 174 3.69 -5.29 30.16
C VAL A 174 5.17 -5.23 30.54
N ASN A 175 5.80 -6.37 30.86
CA ASN A 175 7.22 -6.42 31.19
C ASN A 175 8.10 -5.89 30.05
N THR A 176 7.80 -6.29 28.82
CA THR A 176 8.52 -5.81 27.62
C THR A 176 8.38 -4.30 27.46
N MET A 177 7.18 -3.75 27.72
CA MET A 177 6.95 -2.30 27.61
C MET A 177 7.62 -1.49 28.72
N LEU A 178 7.73 -2.06 29.93
CA LEU A 178 8.52 -1.49 31.03
C LEU A 178 10.01 -1.46 30.70
N GLU A 179 10.57 -2.57 30.20
CA GLU A 179 11.97 -2.65 29.76
C GLU A 179 12.30 -1.64 28.66
N LYS A 180 11.33 -1.34 27.80
CA LYS A 180 11.43 -0.34 26.72
C LYS A 180 11.24 1.10 27.18
N GLY A 181 10.97 1.34 28.48
CA GLY A 181 10.89 2.68 29.07
C GLY A 181 9.49 3.28 29.18
N THR A 182 8.43 2.48 29.03
CA THR A 182 7.06 2.96 29.33
C THR A 182 6.88 3.06 30.84
N THR A 183 6.29 4.15 31.33
CA THR A 183 6.12 4.32 32.78
C THR A 183 5.07 3.37 33.34
N GLN A 184 5.27 2.92 34.58
CA GLN A 184 4.29 2.08 35.28
C GLN A 184 2.93 2.78 35.37
N GLU A 185 2.90 4.07 35.68
CA GLU A 185 1.68 4.88 35.77
C GLU A 185 0.88 4.91 34.46
N TYR A 186 1.58 4.99 33.32
CA TYR A 186 0.96 4.94 32.00
C TYR A 186 0.32 3.57 31.77
N LEU A 187 1.05 2.50 32.06
CA LEU A 187 0.56 1.13 31.91
C LEU A 187 -0.63 0.88 32.84
N ASP A 188 -0.56 1.25 34.11
CA ASP A 188 -1.66 1.08 35.06
C ASP A 188 -2.94 1.81 34.59
N SER A 189 -2.79 3.04 34.08
CA SER A 189 -3.91 3.82 33.54
C SER A 189 -4.51 3.19 32.27
N MET A 190 -3.66 2.66 31.39
CA MET A 190 -4.06 1.94 30.19
C MET A 190 -4.79 0.62 30.54
N LEU A 191 -4.23 -0.14 31.49
CA LEU A 191 -4.76 -1.44 31.93
C LEU A 191 -6.07 -1.30 32.69
N ALA A 192 -6.24 -0.24 33.49
CA ALA A 192 -7.49 0.07 34.18
C ALA A 192 -8.67 0.27 33.20
N SER A 193 -8.37 0.71 31.98
CA SER A 193 -9.36 0.93 30.91
C SER A 193 -9.58 -0.32 30.04
N THR A 194 -8.87 -1.41 30.32
CA THR A 194 -8.84 -2.60 29.46
C THR A 194 -9.94 -3.59 29.81
N SER A 195 -10.63 -4.07 28.78
CA SER A 195 -11.59 -5.18 28.87
C SER A 195 -11.55 -5.97 27.56
N TRP A 196 -12.07 -7.19 27.56
CA TRP A 196 -12.24 -7.97 26.32
C TRP A 196 -13.11 -7.23 25.29
N ILE A 197 -14.01 -6.37 25.75
CA ILE A 197 -14.82 -5.49 24.89
C ILE A 197 -13.93 -4.55 24.07
N VAL A 198 -12.84 -4.04 24.66
CA VAL A 198 -11.89 -3.13 24.00
C VAL A 198 -11.21 -3.78 22.80
N LEU A 199 -10.86 -5.07 22.89
CA LEU A 199 -10.32 -5.82 21.75
C LEU A 199 -11.31 -5.81 20.57
N VAL A 200 -12.56 -6.15 20.86
CA VAL A 200 -13.61 -6.27 19.84
C VAL A 200 -13.93 -4.92 19.23
N THR A 201 -14.10 -3.88 20.06
CA THR A 201 -14.41 -2.52 19.59
C THR A 201 -13.24 -1.89 18.85
N MET A 202 -11.99 -2.17 19.23
CA MET A 202 -10.79 -1.76 18.49
C MET A 202 -10.83 -2.37 17.08
N LEU A 203 -10.97 -3.69 16.96
CA LEU A 203 -10.94 -4.38 15.66
C LEU A 203 -12.08 -3.91 14.75
N ILE A 204 -13.31 -3.89 15.27
CA ILE A 204 -14.48 -3.42 14.51
C ILE A 204 -14.33 -1.93 14.17
N GLY A 205 -13.89 -1.11 15.12
CA GLY A 205 -13.66 0.32 14.92
C GLY A 205 -12.64 0.58 13.82
N THR A 206 -11.53 -0.16 13.81
CA THR A 206 -10.49 -0.04 12.76
C THR A 206 -11.06 -0.41 11.40
N ILE A 207 -11.84 -1.49 11.31
CA ILE A 207 -12.47 -1.90 10.05
C ILE A 207 -13.44 -0.82 9.56
N VAL A 208 -14.33 -0.33 10.43
CA VAL A 208 -15.32 0.68 10.08
C VAL A 208 -14.65 1.98 9.63
N ILE A 209 -13.68 2.49 10.39
CA ILE A 209 -12.98 3.74 10.04
C ILE A 209 -12.13 3.55 8.77
N ALA A 210 -11.46 2.42 8.60
CA ALA A 210 -10.70 2.14 7.38
C ALA A 210 -11.62 2.08 6.14
N LEU A 211 -12.79 1.46 6.25
CA LEU A 211 -13.79 1.43 5.19
C LEU A 211 -14.30 2.84 4.86
N LEU A 212 -14.61 3.65 5.87
CA LEU A 212 -15.06 5.04 5.69
C LEU A 212 -13.97 5.91 5.05
N SER A 213 -12.73 5.84 5.56
CA SER A 213 -11.60 6.58 5.03
C SER A 213 -11.27 6.17 3.59
N GLY A 214 -11.25 4.87 3.31
CA GLY A 214 -11.08 4.33 1.96
C GLY A 214 -12.22 4.77 1.02
N PHE A 215 -13.46 4.75 1.47
CA PHE A 215 -14.60 5.22 0.69
C PHE A 215 -14.48 6.71 0.34
N VAL A 216 -14.19 7.55 1.34
CA VAL A 216 -13.96 9.00 1.14
C VAL A 216 -12.78 9.23 0.20
N GLY A 217 -11.67 8.52 0.40
CA GLY A 217 -10.50 8.55 -0.47
C GLY A 217 -10.83 8.21 -1.92
N SER A 218 -11.63 7.16 -2.16
CA SER A 218 -12.06 6.78 -3.50
C SER A 218 -12.92 7.85 -4.19
N LYS A 219 -13.73 8.58 -3.43
CA LYS A 219 -14.57 9.68 -3.94
C LYS A 219 -13.73 10.92 -4.25
N LEU A 220 -12.75 11.23 -3.41
CA LEU A 220 -11.79 12.32 -3.66
C LEU A 220 -10.96 12.05 -4.91
N LEU A 221 -10.47 10.82 -5.07
CA LEU A 221 -9.76 10.38 -6.28
C LEU A 221 -10.58 10.61 -7.53
N LYS A 222 -11.83 10.12 -7.56
CA LYS A 222 -12.73 10.30 -8.70
C LYS A 222 -12.90 11.78 -9.05
N LYS A 223 -13.17 12.63 -8.06
CA LYS A 223 -13.31 14.08 -8.27
C LYS A 223 -12.05 14.74 -8.82
N GLN A 224 -10.85 14.33 -8.36
CA GLN A 224 -9.59 14.89 -8.84
C GLN A 224 -9.27 14.46 -10.28
N PHE A 225 -9.54 13.20 -10.63
CA PHE A 225 -9.36 12.71 -12.00
C PHE A 225 -10.34 13.36 -12.99
N GLU A 226 -11.62 13.51 -12.59
CA GLU A 226 -12.62 14.26 -13.37
C GLU A 226 -12.19 15.71 -13.59
N LYS A 227 -11.72 16.40 -12.54
CA LYS A 227 -11.20 17.77 -12.64
C LYS A 227 -9.96 17.90 -13.53
N ALA A 228 -9.14 16.86 -13.59
CA ALA A 228 -7.94 16.84 -14.44
C ALA A 228 -8.24 16.50 -15.91
N GLY A 229 -9.52 16.33 -16.30
CA GLY A 229 -9.91 15.94 -17.65
C GLY A 229 -9.51 14.51 -18.03
N ILE A 230 -9.07 13.72 -17.05
CA ILE A 230 -8.70 12.31 -17.23
C ILE A 230 -9.94 11.50 -16.84
N THR A 231 -10.89 11.38 -17.76
CA THR A 231 -12.02 10.46 -17.59
C THR A 231 -11.52 9.04 -17.81
N ALA A 232 -11.65 8.20 -16.77
CA ALA A 232 -11.71 6.76 -16.92
C ALA A 232 -13.11 6.35 -17.37
#